data_AF-A0A1D3UWG8-F1
#
_entry.id   AF-A0A1D3UWG8-F1
#
_cell.length_a   1.000
_cell.length_b   1.000
_cell.length_c   1.000
_cell.angle_alpha   90.00
_cell.angle_beta   90.00
_cell.angle_gamma   90.00
#
_symmetry.space_group_name_H-M   'P 1'
#
loop_
_entity.id
_entity.type
_entity.pdbx_description
1 polymer ?
#
loop_
_entity_poly.entity_id
_entity_poly.type
_entity_poly.pdbx_seq_one_letter_code
_entity_poly.pdbx_strand_id
1 'polypeptide(L)' 'MIRYTIKLSKQEVEELEAIVNKGSHKSQTYRAAYILLNTDEGDYSRKVTNERICEVLHMFGHR' A
#
# COMPACT_ATOMS: atom_id res chain seq x y z
N MET A 1 17.69 -11.28 -14.25
CA MET A 1 16.92 -10.11 -13.77
C MET A 1 17.05 -10.08 -12.25
N ILE A 2 17.55 -9.00 -11.66
CA ILE A 2 17.78 -8.91 -10.22
C ILE A 2 16.46 -8.57 -9.53
N ARG A 3 16.14 -9.26 -8.43
CA ARG A 3 14.97 -8.98 -7.59
C ARG A 3 15.43 -8.38 -6.27
N TYR A 4 14.71 -7.38 -5.79
CA TYR A 4 14.95 -6.77 -4.49
C TYR A 4 13.73 -7.04 -3.60
N THR A 5 13.99 -7.50 -2.38
CA THR A 5 12.97 -7.64 -1.35
C THR A 5 12.98 -6.39 -0.50
N ILE A 6 11.80 -5.80 -0.32
CA ILE A 6 11.61 -4.65 0.57
C ILE A 6 11.19 -5.18 1.94
N LYS A 7 11.84 -4.66 2.98
CA LYS A 7 11.47 -4.88 4.38
C LYS A 7 11.39 -3.54 5.08
N LEU A 8 10.18 -3.08 5.30
CA LEU A 8 9.90 -1.84 5.99
C LEU A 8 9.97 -2.06 7.51
N SER A 9 10.50 -1.07 8.19
CA SER A 9 10.40 -0.95 9.64
C SER A 9 9.00 -0.48 10.03
N LYS A 10 8.64 -0.67 11.31
CA LYS A 10 7.36 -0.21 11.86
C LYS A 10 7.11 1.28 11.61
N GLN A 11 8.13 2.11 11.78
CA GLN A 11 8.02 3.56 11.61
C GLN A 11 7.72 3.91 10.14
N GLU A 12 8.40 3.27 9.19
CA GLU A 12 8.15 3.48 7.76
C GLU A 12 6.73 3.06 7.38
N VAL A 13 6.24 1.93 7.91
CA VAL A 13 4.85 1.49 7.68
C VAL A 13 3.85 2.53 8.20
N GLU A 14 4.03 3.05 9.41
CA GLU A 14 3.15 4.06 10.00
C GLU A 14 3.14 5.38 9.19
N GLU A 15 4.30 5.83 8.70
CA GLU A 15 4.41 7.02 7.85
C GLU A 15 3.70 6.84 6.51
N LEU A 16 3.87 5.67 5.88
CA LEU A 16 3.23 5.35 4.61
C LEU A 16 1.71 5.18 4.77
N GLU A 17 1.24 4.54 5.85
CA GLU A 17 -0.18 4.46 6.18
C GLU A 17 -0.78 5.86 6.39
N ALA A 18 -0.06 6.78 7.05
CA ALA A 18 -0.50 8.16 7.21
C ALA A 18 -0.66 8.90 5.86
N ILE A 19 0.25 8.67 4.90
CA ILE A 19 0.16 9.22 3.54
C ILE A 19 -1.07 8.68 2.80
N VAL A 20 -1.30 7.36 2.89
CA VAL A 20 -2.45 6.70 2.24
C VAL A 20 -3.77 7.18 2.84
N ASN A 21 -3.84 7.34 4.16
CA ASN A 21 -5.03 7.80 4.88
C ASN A 21 -5.36 9.28 4.66
N LYS A 22 -4.40 10.10 4.22
CA LYS A 22 -4.60 11.55 3.96
C LYS A 22 -5.46 11.85 2.72
N GLY A 23 -5.82 10.83 1.93
CA GLY A 23 -6.97 10.89 1.00
C GLY A 23 -6.73 11.51 -0.39
N SER A 24 -5.50 11.89 -0.75
CA SER A 24 -5.21 12.39 -2.11
C SER A 24 -4.68 11.27 -3.03
N HIS A 25 -5.59 10.36 -3.41
CA HIS A 25 -5.33 9.17 -4.24
C HIS A 25 -4.75 9.48 -5.64
N LYS A 26 -4.80 10.75 -6.08
CA LYS A 26 -4.26 11.20 -7.38
C LYS A 26 -2.79 11.59 -7.32
N SER A 27 -2.18 11.71 -6.14
CA SER A 27 -0.78 12.12 -5.99
C SER A 27 0.21 11.00 -6.30
N GLN A 28 1.38 11.36 -6.82
CA GLN A 28 2.49 10.41 -7.01
C GLN A 28 2.95 9.81 -5.67
N THR A 29 2.95 10.63 -4.61
CA THR A 29 3.27 10.22 -3.24
C THR A 29 2.34 9.14 -2.72
N TYR A 30 1.03 9.26 -2.98
CA TYR A 30 0.06 8.22 -2.63
C TYR A 30 0.39 6.90 -3.33
N ARG A 31 0.61 6.94 -4.66
CA ARG A 31 0.89 5.73 -5.44
C ARG A 31 2.20 5.06 -4.98
N ALA A 32 3.24 5.85 -4.73
CA ALA A 32 4.50 5.35 -4.23
C ALA A 32 4.33 4.68 -2.87
N ALA A 33 3.62 5.33 -1.94
CA ALA A 33 3.38 4.76 -0.61
C ALA A 33 2.54 3.49 -0.67
N TYR A 34 1.53 3.46 -1.54
CA TYR A 34 0.69 2.29 -1.73
C TYR A 34 1.48 1.11 -2.33
N ILE A 35 2.36 1.34 -3.30
CA ILE A 35 3.23 0.30 -3.86
C ILE A 35 4.16 -0.28 -2.79
N LEU A 36 4.80 0.58 -1.99
CA LEU A 36 5.75 0.16 -0.95
C LEU A 36 5.05 -0.69 0.12
N LEU A 37 3.89 -0.26 0.62
CA LEU A 37 3.10 -1.02 1.59
C LEU A 37 2.65 -2.39 1.08
N ASN A 38 2.29 -2.49 -0.21
CA ASN A 38 1.86 -3.76 -0.80
C ASN A 38 3.02 -4.70 -1.17
N THR A 39 4.23 -4.17 -1.34
CA THR A 39 5.44 -4.95 -1.71
C THR A 39 6.29 -5.30 -0.49
N ASP A 40 5.91 -4.81 0.69
CA ASP A 40 6.62 -5.06 1.94
C ASP A 40 6.54 -6.54 2.34
N GLU A 41 7.70 -7.17 2.50
CA GLU A 41 7.86 -8.51 3.09
C GLU A 41 8.40 -8.44 4.53
N GLY A 42 8.36 -7.26 5.16
CA GLY A 42 8.71 -7.04 6.55
C GLY A 42 7.68 -7.58 7.55
N ASP A 43 8.07 -7.66 8.83
CA ASP A 43 7.23 -8.21 9.91
C ASP A 43 5.97 -7.37 10.20
N TYR A 44 5.99 -6.10 9.79
CA TYR A 44 4.89 -5.15 9.96
C TYR A 44 4.01 -5.02 8.71
N SER A 45 4.31 -5.78 7.66
CA SER A 45 3.51 -5.83 6.45
C SER A 45 2.11 -6.29 6.75
N ARG A 46 1.13 -5.40 6.56
CA ARG A 46 -0.26 -5.82 6.43
C ARG A 46 -0.43 -6.31 5.01
N LYS A 47 -0.41 -7.64 4.84
CA LYS A 47 -0.89 -8.28 3.62
C LYS A 47 -2.36 -7.93 3.47
N VAL A 48 -2.64 -6.81 2.82
CA VAL A 48 -3.99 -6.40 2.47
C VAL A 48 -4.53 -7.52 1.60
N THR A 49 -5.50 -8.28 2.11
CA THR A 49 -6.12 -9.33 1.31
C THR A 49 -6.70 -8.70 0.05
N ASN A 50 -6.59 -9.38 -1.09
CA ASN A 50 -7.05 -8.90 -2.39
C ASN A 50 -8.46 -8.29 -2.35
N GLU A 51 -9.31 -8.75 -1.43
CA GLU A 51 -10.63 -8.25 -1.11
C GLU A 51 -10.64 -6.74 -0.78
N ARG A 52 -9.71 -6.26 0.03
CA ARG A 52 -9.64 -4.85 0.45
C ARG A 52 -8.99 -3.97 -0.61
N ILE A 53 -8.11 -4.53 -1.45
CA ILE A 53 -7.59 -3.86 -2.66
C ILE A 53 -8.74 -3.61 -3.66
N CYS A 54 -9.64 -4.59 -3.85
CA CYS A 54 -10.81 -4.46 -4.72
C CYS A 54 -11.79 -3.36 -4.26
N GLU A 55 -11.97 -3.19 -2.94
CA GLU A 55 -12.79 -2.11 -2.38
C GLU A 55 -12.15 -0.73 -2.60
N VAL A 56 -10.85 -0.58 -2.34
CA VAL A 56 -10.13 0.69 -2.53
C VAL A 56 -10.01 1.08 -4.00
N LEU A 57 -9.93 0.11 -4.91
CA LEU A 57 -9.87 0.33 -6.36
C LEU A 57 -11.26 0.50 -7.01
N HIS A 58 -12.36 0.48 -6.25
CA HIS A 58 -13.72 0.56 -6.77
C HIS A 58 -14.05 -0.48 -7.87
N MET A 59 -13.37 -1.63 -7.91
CA MET A 59 -13.55 -2.62 -8.98
C MET A 59 -14.90 -3.35 -8.91
N PHE A 60 -15.63 -3.26 -7.79
CA PHE A 60 -17.00 -3.79 -7.63
C PHE A 60 -18.07 -2.69 -7.47
N GLY A 61 -17.90 -1.56 -8.15
CA GLY A 61 -18.87 -0.45 -8.17
C GLY A 61 -19.57 -0.26 -9.52
N HIS A 62 -20.14 -1.32 -10.10
CA HIS A 62 -21.15 -1.17 -11.16
C HIS A 62 -22.09 -2.38 -11.14
N ARG A 63 -23.11 -2.31 -10.28
CA ARG A 63 -24.44 -2.86 -10.52
C ARG A 63 -25.46 -2.11 -9.67
#